data_AF-A0A5K3F1X8-F1
#
_entry.id   AF-A0A5K3F1X8-F1
#
_cell.length_a   1.000
_cell.length_b   1.000
_cell.length_c   1.000
_cell.angle_alpha   90.00
_cell.angle_beta   90.00
_cell.angle_gamma   90.00
#
_symmetry.space_group_name_H-M   'P 1'
#
loop_
_entity.id
_entity.type
_entity.pdbx_description
1 polymer ?
#
loop_
_entity_poly.entity_id
_entity_poly.type
_entity_poly.pdbx_seq_one_letter_code
_entity_poly.pdbx_strand_id
1 'polypeptide(L)'
;MMSACSAEPMKRKKRVDPQQEQNRIRRKTRRIEKEIKRLTKQGKKLKPVEEIEGDRQLMKEEHERRRPPQEISSTEADNRVLLLKEWARFQSRVARAEEQKLSTVIAAQQRALRALALLSPHHLYAAAIKPTASEALHLHTSGPYATPPPRIAGQYEAPDGEIIDKTPTFEYDFELDRRLLAETKRNKFVKISAKKPTPVEE
;
A
#
# COMPACT_ATOMS: atom_id res chain seq x y z
N MET A 1 -13.74 52.77 -59.03
CA MET A 1 -14.72 51.80 -58.49
C MET A 1 -14.05 51.01 -57.37
N MET A 2 -14.75 50.97 -56.22
CA MET A 2 -14.55 50.18 -54.99
C MET A 2 -13.23 50.32 -54.20
N SER A 3 -13.37 51.07 -53.11
CA SER A 3 -12.51 51.16 -51.93
C SER A 3 -12.36 49.80 -51.23
N ALA A 4 -11.15 49.26 -51.20
CA ALA A 4 -10.79 48.15 -50.33
C ALA A 4 -10.41 48.74 -48.96
N CYS A 5 -11.15 48.34 -47.93
CA CYS A 5 -11.00 48.78 -46.54
C CYS A 5 -9.52 48.78 -46.11
N SER A 6 -9.02 49.95 -45.71
CA SER A 6 -7.67 50.18 -45.20
C SER A 6 -7.50 49.54 -43.81
N ALA A 7 -7.12 48.26 -43.78
CA ALA A 7 -6.46 47.66 -42.63
C ALA A 7 -5.00 47.36 -43.03
N GLU A 8 -4.02 47.91 -42.29
CA GLU A 8 -2.61 47.62 -42.54
C GLU A 8 -2.37 46.10 -42.51
N PRO A 9 -1.61 45.53 -43.48
CA PRO A 9 -1.30 44.11 -43.47
C PRO A 9 -0.63 43.74 -42.14
N MET A 10 -1.16 42.71 -41.48
CA MET A 10 -0.68 42.31 -40.15
C MET A 10 0.83 42.05 -40.16
N LYS A 11 1.56 42.74 -39.28
CA LYS A 11 3.01 42.56 -39.12
C LYS A 11 3.32 41.09 -38.89
N ARG A 12 4.26 40.55 -39.69
CA ARG A 12 4.71 39.16 -39.57
C ARG A 12 5.22 38.91 -38.15
N LYS A 13 4.70 37.87 -37.50
CA LYS A 13 5.10 37.53 -36.12
C LYS A 13 6.60 37.24 -36.08
N LYS A 14 7.32 37.91 -35.18
CA LYS A 14 8.75 37.68 -34.98
C LYS A 14 8.98 36.25 -34.47
N ARG A 15 9.98 35.57 -35.05
CA ARG A 15 10.43 34.26 -34.57
C ARG A 15 10.98 34.44 -33.15
N VAL A 16 10.60 33.56 -32.23
CA VAL A 16 11.05 33.61 -30.83
C VAL A 16 12.54 33.27 -30.78
N ASP A 17 13.30 34.00 -29.95
CA ASP A 17 14.73 33.75 -29.77
C ASP A 17 14.99 32.33 -29.25
N PRO A 18 16.00 31.61 -29.78
CA PRO A 18 16.27 30.23 -29.40
C PRO A 18 16.61 30.09 -27.90
N GLN A 19 17.27 31.08 -27.30
CA GLN A 19 17.56 31.10 -25.86
C GLN A 19 16.29 31.23 -24.99
N GLN A 20 15.29 31.99 -25.47
CA GLN A 20 14.03 32.12 -24.76
C GLN A 20 13.24 30.80 -24.77
N GLU A 21 13.28 30.06 -25.89
CA GLU A 21 12.64 28.76 -26.00
C GLU A 21 13.32 27.70 -25.12
N GLN A 22 14.65 27.64 -25.13
CA GLN A 22 15.40 26.77 -24.21
C GLN A 22 15.11 27.07 -22.73
N ASN A 23 14.98 28.35 -22.37
CA ASN A 23 14.60 28.76 -21.01
C ASN A 23 13.17 28.35 -20.65
N ARG A 24 12.23 28.34 -21.61
CA ARG A 24 10.87 27.82 -21.41
C ARG A 24 10.88 26.31 -21.18
N ILE A 25 11.62 25.56 -22.00
CA ILE A 25 11.78 24.11 -21.85
C ILE A 25 12.42 23.76 -20.51
N ARG A 26 13.49 24.47 -20.12
CA ARG A 26 14.15 24.30 -18.80
C ARG A 26 13.23 24.59 -17.61
N ARG A 27 12.31 25.55 -17.75
CA ARG A 27 11.31 25.83 -16.71
C ARG A 27 10.23 24.74 -16.62
N LYS A 28 9.79 24.20 -17.77
CA LYS A 28 8.81 23.10 -17.82
C LYS A 28 9.38 21.80 -17.25
N THR A 29 10.58 21.42 -17.67
CA THR A 29 11.31 20.24 -17.16
C THR A 29 11.49 20.31 -15.64
N ARG A 30 12.00 21.42 -15.10
CA ARG A 30 12.13 21.60 -13.64
C ARG A 30 10.81 21.52 -12.87
N ARG A 31 9.68 21.95 -13.45
CA ARG A 31 8.35 21.79 -12.83
C ARG A 31 7.93 20.32 -12.81
N ILE A 32 8.08 19.64 -13.94
CA ILE A 32 7.77 18.21 -14.08
C ILE A 32 8.62 17.38 -13.11
N GLU A 33 9.92 17.64 -13.01
CA GLU A 33 10.82 16.97 -12.07
C GLU A 33 10.41 17.16 -10.61
N LYS A 34 10.00 18.38 -10.23
CA LYS A 34 9.50 18.65 -8.88
C LYS A 34 8.22 17.89 -8.59
N GLU A 35 7.31 17.81 -9.55
CA GLU A 35 6.06 17.07 -9.40
C GLU A 35 6.32 15.56 -9.33
N ILE A 36 7.21 15.02 -10.17
CA ILE A 36 7.67 13.62 -10.07
C ILE A 36 8.27 13.34 -8.69
N LYS A 37 9.11 14.25 -8.16
CA LYS A 37 9.67 14.12 -6.80
C LYS A 37 8.59 14.13 -5.71
N ARG A 38 7.53 14.92 -5.90
CA ARG A 38 6.37 14.96 -4.98
C ARG A 38 5.57 13.66 -5.05
N LEU A 39 5.26 13.18 -6.25
CA LEU A 39 4.54 11.93 -6.50
C LEU A 39 5.30 10.72 -5.94
N THR A 40 6.60 10.63 -6.23
CA THR A 40 7.46 9.55 -5.71
C THR A 40 7.58 9.54 -4.20
N LYS A 41 7.50 10.70 -3.53
CA LYS A 41 7.47 10.76 -2.06
C LYS A 41 6.13 10.29 -1.48
N GLN A 42 5.02 10.54 -2.17
CA GLN A 42 3.69 10.13 -1.71
C GLN A 42 3.39 8.65 -1.97
N GLY A 43 3.89 8.08 -3.08
CA GLY A 43 3.78 6.64 -3.34
C GLY A 43 4.48 5.75 -2.31
N LYS A 44 5.33 6.34 -1.44
CA LYS A 44 5.95 5.68 -0.29
C LYS A 44 5.11 5.75 0.99
N LYS A 45 3.99 6.48 0.99
CA LYS A 45 3.09 6.50 2.15
C LYS A 45 2.34 5.19 2.17
N LEU A 46 2.54 4.43 3.25
CA LEU A 46 1.81 3.19 3.49
C LEU A 46 0.35 3.52 3.82
N LYS A 47 -0.57 2.65 3.43
CA LYS A 47 -1.95 2.71 3.89
C LYS A 47 -1.98 2.45 5.41
N PRO A 48 -2.85 3.15 6.16
CA PRO A 48 -3.01 2.86 7.58
C PRO A 48 -3.48 1.42 7.78
N VAL A 49 -3.04 0.78 8.86
CA VAL A 49 -3.42 -0.59 9.21
C VAL A 49 -4.38 -0.50 10.40
N GLU A 50 -5.67 -0.70 10.12
CA GLU A 50 -6.75 -0.49 11.09
C GLU A 50 -6.58 -1.34 12.37
N GLU A 51 -6.10 -2.58 12.24
CA GLU A 51 -5.87 -3.49 13.37
C GLU A 51 -4.78 -2.99 14.34
N ILE A 52 -3.80 -2.23 13.84
CA ILE A 52 -2.68 -1.73 14.64
C ILE A 52 -3.02 -0.38 15.27
N GLU A 53 -3.69 0.51 14.51
CA GLU A 53 -4.03 1.86 14.99
C GLU A 53 -5.23 1.85 15.95
N GLY A 54 -6.10 0.83 15.86
CA GLY A 54 -7.32 0.74 16.63
C GLY A 54 -8.41 1.71 16.17
N ASP A 55 -9.63 1.49 16.64
CA ASP A 55 -10.74 2.37 16.29
C ASP A 55 -10.66 3.71 17.04
N ARG A 56 -10.56 4.80 16.28
CA ARG A 56 -10.48 6.17 16.79
C ARG A 56 -11.74 6.58 17.55
N GLN A 57 -12.89 5.97 17.27
CA GLN A 57 -14.13 6.23 18.02
C GLN A 57 -14.04 5.60 19.41
N LEU A 58 -13.63 4.34 19.50
CA LEU A 58 -13.45 3.65 20.78
C LEU A 58 -12.43 4.33 21.69
N MET A 59 -11.35 4.88 21.13
CA MET A 59 -10.36 5.64 21.90
C MET A 59 -10.92 6.93 22.50
N LYS A 60 -11.90 7.57 21.86
CA LYS A 60 -12.57 8.77 22.41
C LYS A 60 -13.56 8.41 23.50
N GLU A 61 -14.28 7.32 23.31
CA GLU A 61 -15.32 6.82 24.22
C GLU A 61 -14.75 5.93 25.35
N GLU A 62 -13.43 5.78 25.41
CA GLU A 62 -12.75 4.88 26.36
C GLU A 62 -13.21 5.15 27.79
N HIS A 63 -13.31 6.42 28.20
CA HIS A 63 -13.70 6.80 29.55
C HIS A 63 -15.12 6.32 29.91
N GLU A 64 -16.05 6.41 28.96
CA GLU A 64 -17.46 6.03 29.17
C GLU A 64 -17.67 4.52 29.10
N ARG A 65 -16.89 3.83 28.25
CA ARG A 65 -16.99 2.37 28.03
C ARG A 65 -16.10 1.55 28.96
N ARG A 66 -15.23 2.19 29.77
CA ARG A 66 -14.29 1.49 30.64
C ARG A 66 -15.01 0.72 31.74
N ARG A 67 -14.78 -0.59 31.79
CA ARG A 67 -15.22 -1.40 32.92
C ARG A 67 -14.42 -1.02 34.18
N PRO A 68 -15.06 -0.89 35.35
CA PRO A 68 -14.34 -0.60 36.59
C PRO A 68 -13.32 -1.72 36.88
N PRO A 69 -12.16 -1.39 37.46
CA PRO A 69 -11.16 -2.40 37.82
C PRO A 69 -11.76 -3.35 38.85
N GLN A 70 -11.68 -4.66 38.58
CA GLN A 70 -12.08 -5.69 39.53
C GLN A 70 -10.92 -5.99 40.47
N GLU A 71 -11.17 -5.91 41.78
CA GLU A 71 -10.21 -6.34 42.79
C GLU A 71 -10.07 -7.86 42.77
N ILE A 72 -8.84 -8.34 42.66
CA ILE A 72 -8.51 -9.78 42.59
C ILE A 72 -8.07 -10.22 43.99
N SER A 73 -8.62 -11.34 44.47
CA SER A 73 -8.20 -11.94 45.75
C SER A 73 -6.72 -12.35 45.68
N SER A 74 -5.98 -12.22 46.80
CA SER A 74 -4.57 -12.66 46.88
C SER A 74 -4.40 -14.11 46.41
N THR A 75 -5.34 -14.99 46.80
CA THR A 75 -5.34 -16.41 46.39
C THR A 75 -5.44 -16.58 44.88
N GLU A 76 -6.28 -15.78 44.21
CA GLU A 76 -6.45 -15.83 42.77
C GLU A 76 -5.23 -15.26 42.03
N ALA A 77 -4.61 -14.20 42.57
CA ALA A 77 -3.37 -13.66 42.04
C ALA A 77 -2.24 -14.71 42.08
N ASP A 78 -2.09 -15.41 43.21
CA ASP A 78 -1.11 -16.49 43.36
C ASP A 78 -1.37 -17.65 42.40
N ASN A 79 -2.63 -18.06 42.23
CA ASN A 79 -3.03 -19.11 41.29
C ASN A 79 -2.67 -18.74 39.84
N ARG A 80 -2.89 -17.49 39.42
CA ARG A 80 -2.50 -17.01 38.08
C ARG A 80 -0.98 -17.06 37.90
N VAL A 81 -0.21 -16.67 38.92
CA VAL A 81 1.26 -16.73 38.87
C VAL A 81 1.75 -18.17 38.74
N LEU A 82 1.17 -19.11 39.50
CA LEU A 82 1.50 -20.53 39.39
C LEU A 82 1.17 -21.09 38.00
N LEU A 83 -0.02 -20.79 37.48
CA LEU A 83 -0.43 -21.19 36.13
C LEU A 83 0.52 -20.66 35.05
N LEU A 84 0.93 -19.39 35.13
CA LEU A 84 1.88 -18.80 34.18
C LEU A 84 3.27 -19.47 34.26
N LYS A 85 3.73 -19.82 35.46
CA LYS A 85 4.99 -20.58 35.63
C LYS A 85 4.90 -21.96 35.00
N GLU A 86 3.78 -22.66 35.18
CA GLU A 86 3.54 -23.97 34.57
C GLU A 86 3.46 -23.87 33.05
N TRP A 87 2.73 -22.88 32.53
CA TRP A 87 2.64 -22.60 31.11
C TRP A 87 4.00 -22.30 30.49
N ALA A 88 4.83 -21.48 31.14
CA ALA A 88 6.18 -21.18 30.67
C ALA A 88 7.07 -22.43 30.61
N ARG A 89 6.99 -23.31 31.62
CA ARG A 89 7.68 -24.60 31.62
C ARG A 89 7.19 -25.52 30.51
N PHE A 90 5.88 -25.57 30.28
CA PHE A 90 5.27 -26.34 29.21
C PHE A 90 5.74 -25.85 27.83
N GLN A 91 5.65 -24.55 27.56
CA GLN A 91 6.11 -23.95 26.31
C GLN A 91 7.60 -24.18 26.07
N SER A 92 8.42 -24.06 27.13
CA SER A 92 9.85 -24.39 27.03
C SER A 92 10.12 -25.84 26.64
N ARG A 93 9.29 -26.79 27.13
CA ARG A 93 9.38 -28.20 26.73
C ARG A 93 8.95 -28.43 25.28
N VAL A 94 7.88 -27.77 24.84
CA VAL A 94 7.39 -27.85 23.45
C VAL A 94 8.49 -27.35 22.50
N ALA A 95 9.03 -26.16 22.75
CA ALA A 95 10.09 -25.58 21.93
C ALA A 95 11.34 -26.47 21.86
N ARG A 96 11.79 -27.03 22.99
CA ARG A 96 12.92 -27.98 23.01
C ARG A 96 12.63 -29.26 22.22
N ALA A 97 11.41 -29.78 22.30
CA ALA A 97 11.03 -30.98 21.56
C ALA A 97 10.97 -30.72 20.04
N GLU A 98 10.48 -29.55 19.64
CA GLU A 98 10.48 -29.11 18.23
C GLU A 98 11.91 -28.90 17.72
N GLU A 99 12.77 -28.24 18.48
CA GLU A 99 14.18 -28.03 18.14
C GLU A 99 14.91 -29.37 17.98
N GLN A 100 14.69 -30.33 18.87
CA GLN A 100 15.25 -31.68 18.75
C GLN A 100 14.79 -32.36 17.46
N LYS A 101 13.50 -32.30 17.13
CA LYS A 101 12.97 -32.87 15.88
C LYS A 101 13.62 -32.21 14.66
N LEU A 102 13.66 -30.88 14.61
CA LEU A 102 14.30 -30.15 13.49
C LEU A 102 15.78 -30.50 13.36
N SER A 103 16.51 -30.53 14.47
CA SER A 103 17.92 -30.94 14.51
C SER A 103 18.12 -32.36 13.97
N THR A 104 17.25 -33.32 14.35
CA THR A 104 17.33 -34.69 13.83
C THR A 104 17.07 -34.77 12.33
N VAL A 105 16.11 -33.99 11.81
CA VAL A 105 15.80 -33.92 10.38
C VAL A 105 16.98 -33.32 9.61
N ILE A 106 17.55 -32.22 10.10
CA ILE A 106 18.72 -31.56 9.48
C ILE A 106 19.93 -32.51 9.50
N ALA A 107 20.19 -33.18 10.61
CA ALA A 107 21.29 -34.14 10.70
C ALA A 107 21.09 -35.35 9.78
N ALA A 108 19.86 -35.84 9.63
CA ALA A 108 19.53 -36.89 8.66
C ALA A 108 19.74 -36.42 7.21
N GLN A 109 19.26 -35.22 6.86
CA GLN A 109 19.47 -34.61 5.55
C GLN A 109 20.96 -34.45 5.23
N GLN A 110 21.77 -33.94 6.16
CA GLN A 110 23.20 -33.78 5.99
C GLN A 110 23.92 -35.12 5.80
N ARG A 111 23.57 -36.15 6.58
CA ARG A 111 24.12 -37.50 6.42
C ARG A 111 23.79 -38.08 5.05
N ALA A 112 22.54 -37.93 4.59
CA ALA A 112 22.13 -38.36 3.26
C ALA A 112 22.92 -37.65 2.15
N LEU A 113 23.11 -36.32 2.26
CA LEU A 113 23.89 -35.55 1.30
C LEU A 113 25.38 -35.96 1.28
N ARG A 114 25.99 -36.25 2.44
CA ARG A 114 27.38 -36.74 2.51
C ARG A 114 27.52 -38.10 1.84
N ALA A 115 26.60 -39.03 2.11
CA ALA A 115 26.60 -40.34 1.46
C ALA A 115 26.43 -40.22 -0.06
N LEU A 116 25.54 -39.34 -0.50
CA LEU A 116 25.28 -39.07 -1.92
C LEU A 116 26.49 -38.43 -2.61
N ALA A 117 27.21 -37.53 -1.92
CA ALA A 117 28.45 -36.93 -2.40
C ALA A 117 29.56 -37.97 -2.64
N LEU A 118 29.67 -38.97 -1.76
CA LEU A 118 30.64 -40.06 -1.90
C LEU A 118 30.30 -40.98 -3.07
N LEU A 119 29.00 -41.26 -3.29
CA LEU A 119 28.55 -42.15 -4.36
C LEU A 119 28.58 -41.49 -5.75
N SER A 120 28.19 -40.22 -5.84
CA SER A 120 27.96 -39.54 -7.13
C SER A 120 28.07 -38.01 -7.04
N PRO A 121 29.30 -37.46 -6.99
CA PRO A 121 29.52 -36.04 -6.75
C PRO A 121 29.06 -35.14 -7.92
N HIS A 122 29.26 -35.57 -9.18
CA HIS A 122 29.07 -34.70 -10.34
C HIS A 122 27.63 -34.63 -10.87
N HIS A 123 26.80 -35.64 -10.60
CA HIS A 123 25.45 -35.74 -11.16
C HIS A 123 24.37 -35.52 -10.10
N LEU A 124 24.18 -36.50 -9.20
CA LEU A 124 23.08 -36.45 -8.24
C LEU A 124 23.33 -35.38 -7.17
N TYR A 125 24.55 -35.26 -6.65
CA TYR A 125 24.87 -34.30 -5.59
C TYR A 125 24.74 -32.86 -6.10
N ALA A 126 25.34 -32.60 -7.27
CA ALA A 126 25.22 -31.31 -7.95
C ALA A 126 23.77 -30.95 -8.31
N ALA A 127 22.90 -31.93 -8.59
CA ALA A 127 21.48 -31.68 -8.81
C ALA A 127 20.73 -31.38 -7.50
N ALA A 128 20.99 -32.14 -6.44
CA ALA A 128 20.26 -32.04 -5.16
C ALA A 128 20.50 -30.73 -4.40
N ILE A 129 21.64 -30.07 -4.60
CA ILE A 129 21.97 -28.80 -3.91
C ILE A 129 21.44 -27.57 -4.66
N LYS A 130 21.04 -27.72 -5.93
CA LYS A 130 20.51 -26.58 -6.68
C LYS A 130 19.26 -26.05 -5.98
N PRO A 131 19.18 -24.74 -5.71
CA PRO A 131 17.98 -24.17 -5.10
C PRO A 131 16.79 -24.39 -6.04
N THR A 132 15.67 -24.82 -5.49
CA THR A 132 14.41 -24.95 -6.22
C THR A 132 14.03 -23.59 -6.80
N ALA A 133 13.70 -23.54 -8.10
CA ALA A 133 13.27 -22.31 -8.74
C ALA A 133 12.07 -21.70 -7.99
N SER A 134 12.07 -20.38 -7.81
CA SER A 134 11.02 -19.66 -7.05
C SER A 134 9.61 -19.94 -7.56
N GLU A 135 9.46 -20.27 -8.85
CA GLU A 135 8.19 -20.60 -9.49
C GLU A 135 7.65 -21.99 -9.11
N ALA A 136 8.46 -22.87 -8.52
CA ALA A 136 8.02 -24.18 -8.06
C ALA A 136 7.56 -24.18 -6.58
N LEU A 137 7.66 -23.04 -5.88
CA LEU A 137 7.32 -22.87 -4.47
C LEU A 137 5.92 -22.23 -4.27
N HIS A 138 4.95 -22.54 -5.12
CA HIS A 138 3.54 -22.15 -4.92
C HIS A 138 2.88 -23.01 -3.84
N LEU A 139 3.32 -22.84 -2.59
CA LEU A 139 2.74 -23.53 -1.44
C LEU A 139 1.51 -22.75 -0.95
N HIS A 140 0.31 -23.30 -1.17
CA HIS A 140 -0.91 -22.81 -0.54
C HIS A 140 -1.38 -23.83 0.51
N THR A 141 -1.26 -23.46 1.78
CA THR A 141 -1.69 -24.30 2.92
C THR A 141 -2.67 -23.53 3.78
N SER A 142 -3.84 -24.10 4.03
CA SER A 142 -4.77 -23.61 5.04
C SER A 142 -4.49 -24.28 6.40
N GLY A 143 -4.74 -23.55 7.48
CA GLY A 143 -4.67 -24.11 8.84
C GLY A 143 -5.77 -25.16 9.07
N PRO A 144 -5.61 -26.03 10.09
CA PRO A 144 -6.65 -26.99 10.44
C PRO A 144 -7.91 -26.30 10.96
N TYR A 145 -9.08 -26.86 10.66
CA TYR A 145 -10.36 -26.42 11.21
C TYR A 145 -10.59 -27.04 12.60
N ALA A 146 -11.39 -26.36 13.44
CA ALA A 146 -11.77 -26.88 14.76
C ALA A 146 -12.56 -28.19 14.66
N THR A 147 -13.42 -28.31 13.66
CA THR A 147 -14.16 -29.53 13.32
C THR A 147 -13.95 -29.87 11.85
N PRO A 148 -13.80 -31.16 11.49
CA PRO A 148 -13.71 -31.57 10.10
C PRO A 148 -15.03 -31.26 9.36
N PRO A 149 -15.00 -31.07 8.04
CA PRO A 149 -16.21 -30.88 7.24
C PRO A 149 -17.13 -32.11 7.35
N PRO A 150 -18.46 -31.93 7.17
CA PRO A 150 -19.39 -33.05 7.16
C PRO A 150 -19.00 -34.07 6.08
N ARG A 151 -19.05 -35.37 6.42
CA ARG A 151 -18.61 -36.45 5.54
C ARG A 151 -19.59 -36.73 4.40
N ILE A 152 -20.86 -36.40 4.61
CA ILE A 152 -21.94 -36.66 3.67
C ILE A 152 -22.18 -35.39 2.85
N ALA A 153 -22.07 -35.50 1.53
CA ALA A 153 -22.37 -34.40 0.61
C ALA A 153 -23.84 -33.97 0.79
N GLY A 154 -24.09 -32.68 1.01
CA GLY A 154 -25.42 -32.11 1.22
C GLY A 154 -25.95 -32.14 2.66
N GLN A 155 -25.18 -32.66 3.63
CA GLN A 155 -25.59 -32.60 5.05
C GLN A 155 -25.62 -31.18 5.62
N TYR A 156 -24.84 -30.27 5.04
CA TYR A 156 -24.85 -28.85 5.36
C TYR A 156 -25.13 -28.06 4.09
N GLU A 157 -26.31 -27.44 4.06
CA GLU A 157 -26.69 -26.46 3.04
C GLU A 157 -26.39 -25.08 3.63
N ALA A 158 -25.41 -24.38 3.05
CA ALA A 158 -25.09 -23.03 3.48
C ALA A 158 -26.24 -22.10 3.09
N PRO A 159 -26.66 -21.16 3.95
CA PRO A 159 -27.67 -20.18 3.60
C PRO A 159 -27.17 -19.28 2.47
N ASP A 160 -28.07 -18.93 1.54
CA ASP A 160 -27.77 -17.98 0.48
C ASP A 160 -27.50 -16.57 1.05
N GLY A 161 -26.53 -15.87 0.47
CA GLY A 161 -26.17 -14.52 0.87
C GLY A 161 -25.26 -13.82 -0.12
N GLU A 162 -25.19 -12.48 -0.01
CA GLU A 162 -24.35 -11.64 -0.85
C GLU A 162 -23.07 -11.22 -0.11
N ILE A 163 -21.92 -11.32 -0.80
CA ILE A 163 -20.64 -10.85 -0.30
C ILE A 163 -20.38 -9.47 -0.89
N ILE A 164 -20.54 -8.42 -0.08
CA ILE A 164 -20.22 -7.04 -0.47
C ILE A 164 -18.88 -6.67 0.14
N ASP A 165 -17.89 -6.39 -0.71
CA ASP A 165 -16.60 -5.87 -0.27
C ASP A 165 -16.77 -4.43 0.26
N LYS A 166 -16.46 -4.24 1.54
CA LYS A 166 -16.51 -2.94 2.23
C LYS A 166 -15.12 -2.41 2.55
N THR A 167 -14.07 -2.98 1.94
CA THR A 167 -12.70 -2.51 2.18
C THR A 167 -12.55 -1.04 1.76
N PRO A 168 -12.07 -0.16 2.66
CA PRO A 168 -11.94 1.25 2.36
C PRO A 168 -10.87 1.47 1.29
N THR A 169 -11.27 2.13 0.19
CA THR A 169 -10.34 2.56 -0.85
C THR A 169 -9.66 3.87 -0.41
N PHE A 170 -8.38 3.77 -0.07
CA PHE A 170 -7.55 4.94 0.23
C PHE A 170 -7.00 5.53 -1.08
N GLU A 171 -7.77 6.39 -1.71
CA GLU A 171 -7.32 7.21 -2.82
C GLU A 171 -6.75 8.54 -2.29
N TYR A 172 -5.53 8.86 -2.72
CA TYR A 172 -4.96 10.17 -2.46
C TYR A 172 -5.34 11.07 -3.63
N ASP A 173 -6.33 11.94 -3.43
CA ASP A 173 -6.66 12.94 -4.45
C ASP A 173 -5.50 13.92 -4.61
N PHE A 174 -4.85 13.85 -5.76
CA PHE A 174 -3.85 14.81 -6.17
C PHE A 174 -4.52 15.89 -7.01
N GLU A 175 -4.68 17.08 -6.46
CA GLU A 175 -4.80 18.25 -7.32
C GLU A 175 -3.42 18.49 -7.97
N LEU A 176 -3.25 17.99 -9.20
CA LEU A 176 -2.18 18.46 -10.08
C LEU A 176 -2.28 19.98 -10.10
N ASP A 177 -1.15 20.64 -9.83
CA ASP A 177 -1.08 22.09 -9.76
C ASP A 177 -1.79 22.66 -11.00
N ARG A 178 -2.94 23.35 -10.83
CA ARG A 178 -3.78 23.78 -11.97
C ARG A 178 -3.00 24.59 -13.00
N ARG A 179 -1.87 25.19 -12.59
CA ARG A 179 -0.89 25.89 -13.42
C ARG A 179 -0.10 25.01 -14.39
N LEU A 180 -0.02 23.70 -14.14
CA LEU A 180 0.59 22.69 -15.00
C LEU A 180 -0.41 22.23 -16.08
N LEU A 181 -1.69 22.12 -15.72
CA LEU A 181 -2.80 21.82 -16.64
C LEU A 181 -3.24 23.05 -17.47
N ALA A 182 -3.17 24.26 -16.89
CA ALA A 182 -3.58 25.51 -17.52
C ALA A 182 -2.51 26.10 -18.44
N GLU A 183 -2.23 25.41 -19.55
CA GLU A 183 -1.64 26.03 -20.74
C GLU A 183 -2.37 25.55 -22.00
N THR A 184 -3.62 26.00 -22.20
CA THR A 184 -4.08 26.44 -23.53
C THR A 184 -5.04 27.62 -23.36
N LYS A 185 -4.85 28.67 -24.16
CA LYS A 185 -5.71 29.87 -24.30
C LYS A 185 -5.70 30.89 -23.15
N ARG A 186 -4.75 31.83 -23.24
CA ARG A 186 -5.00 33.24 -22.89
C ARG A 186 -4.61 34.15 -24.06
N ASN A 187 -5.43 34.15 -25.10
CA ASN A 187 -5.46 35.28 -26.02
C ASN A 187 -6.07 36.45 -25.23
N LYS A 188 -5.22 37.38 -24.78
CA LYS A 188 -5.66 38.63 -24.17
C LYS A 188 -6.26 39.51 -25.26
N PHE A 189 -7.58 39.48 -25.43
CA PHE A 189 -8.28 40.60 -26.06
C PHE A 189 -8.39 41.71 -25.01
N VAL A 190 -7.82 42.87 -25.29
CA VAL A 190 -7.99 44.09 -24.50
C VAL A 190 -9.41 44.60 -24.76
N LYS A 191 -10.28 44.59 -23.74
CA LYS A 191 -11.54 45.34 -23.78
C LYS A 191 -11.20 46.82 -23.63
N ILE A 192 -11.46 47.62 -24.67
CA ILE A 192 -11.48 49.09 -24.57
C ILE A 192 -12.85 49.45 -23.98
N SER A 193 -12.87 50.06 -22.79
CA SER A 193 -14.13 50.55 -22.18
C SER A 193 -14.50 51.90 -22.77
N ALA A 194 -15.71 52.03 -23.32
CA ALA A 194 -16.30 53.33 -23.61
C ALA A 194 -16.85 53.97 -22.33
N LYS A 195 -16.65 55.29 -22.22
CA LYS A 195 -16.95 56.19 -21.10
C LYS A 195 -18.47 56.28 -20.86
N LYS A 196 -18.93 56.10 -19.61
CA LYS A 196 -20.33 56.35 -19.21
C LYS A 196 -20.63 57.86 -19.21
N PRO A 197 -21.77 58.32 -19.75
CA PRO A 197 -22.30 59.63 -19.41
C PRO A 197 -23.06 59.58 -18.06
N THR A 198 -22.91 60.67 -17.31
CA THR A 198 -23.37 60.95 -15.94
C THR A 198 -24.89 61.05 -15.79
N PRO A 199 -25.44 60.88 -14.57
CA PRO A 199 -26.88 60.88 -14.32
C PRO A 199 -27.45 62.31 -14.36
N VAL A 200 -28.67 62.45 -14.86
CA VAL A 200 -29.49 63.65 -14.68
C VAL A 200 -30.49 63.33 -13.57
N GLU A 201 -30.42 64.12 -12.50
CA GLU A 201 -31.40 64.17 -11.42
C GLU A 201 -32.63 64.94 -11.89
N GLU A 202 -33.81 64.33 -11.74
CA GLU A 202 -35.08 64.88 -11.24
C GLU A 202 -36.11 63.74 -11.08
#